data_AF-A0A0F8WFE5-F1
#
_entry.id   AF-A0A0F8WFE5-F1
#
_cell.length_a   1.000
_cell.length_b   1.000
_cell.length_c   1.000
_cell.angle_alpha   90.00
_cell.angle_beta   90.00
_cell.angle_gamma   90.00
#
_symmetry.space_group_name_H-M   'P 1'
#
loop_
_entity.id
_entity.type
_entity.pdbx_description
1 polymer ?
#
loop_
_entity_poly.entity_id
_entity_poly.type
_entity_poly.pdbx_seq_one_letter_code
_entity_poly.pdbx_strand_id
1 'polypeptide(L)'
;MSQSSAKGAAHTHVESDVTDLTHADADAVHDNVANEITAITLKGTPVDADEIIIEDSAAGFVKKSVALSSLPSHTPAAHTVASHSDTTGTGAELNTLTDGSEATLHSHAADGGTDLTTKGDLHGYDTGQARIPIGTNTHVLTADSAQTLGLKWAA
;
A
#
# COMPACT_ATOMS: atom_id res chain seq x y z
N MET A 1 82.42 -33.73 37.98
CA MET A 1 82.22 -32.73 36.92
C MET A 1 81.05 -33.17 36.07
N SER A 2 79.86 -32.61 36.32
CA SER A 2 78.76 -32.69 35.36
C SER A 2 77.76 -31.57 35.68
N GLN A 3 78.02 -30.39 35.12
CA GLN A 3 76.98 -29.38 34.95
C GLN A 3 76.24 -29.79 33.68
N SER A 4 75.10 -30.44 33.87
CA SER A 4 74.15 -30.75 32.81
C SER A 4 73.35 -29.49 32.46
N SER A 5 72.82 -29.51 31.24
CA SER A 5 71.63 -28.78 30.80
C SER A 5 71.87 -27.31 30.42
N ALA A 6 71.29 -26.77 29.35
CA ALA A 6 70.30 -27.30 28.42
C ALA A 6 70.31 -26.44 27.15
N LYS A 7 69.98 -27.10 26.04
CA LYS A 7 69.46 -26.52 24.79
C LYS A 7 68.46 -25.40 25.11
N GLY A 8 68.77 -24.16 24.68
CA GLY A 8 67.88 -23.00 24.85
C GLY A 8 66.49 -23.29 24.30
N ALA A 9 65.48 -23.11 25.13
CA ALA A 9 64.10 -23.50 24.84
C ALA A 9 63.55 -22.70 23.65
N ALA A 10 62.91 -23.41 22.72
CA ALA A 10 62.18 -22.78 21.62
C ALA A 10 61.03 -21.93 22.19
N HIS A 11 60.86 -20.73 21.65
CA HIS A 11 59.80 -19.81 22.04
C HIS A 11 58.48 -20.25 21.41
N THR A 12 57.49 -20.57 22.24
CA THR A 12 56.15 -20.99 21.79
C THR A 12 55.15 -20.04 22.41
N HIS A 13 54.29 -19.47 21.57
CA HIS A 13 53.13 -18.74 22.05
C HIS A 13 51.90 -19.64 22.12
N VAL A 14 51.17 -19.59 23.23
CA VAL A 14 49.89 -20.30 23.44
C VAL A 14 48.75 -19.30 23.27
N GLU A 15 47.51 -19.73 23.04
CA GLU A 15 46.34 -18.83 22.95
C GLU A 15 46.24 -17.85 24.13
N SER A 16 46.76 -18.21 25.30
CA SER A 16 46.91 -17.33 26.46
C SER A 16 47.77 -16.07 26.23
N ASP A 17 48.53 -16.01 25.14
CA ASP A 17 49.52 -14.97 24.88
C ASP A 17 48.97 -13.82 24.03
N VAL A 18 47.74 -13.97 23.52
CA VAL A 18 46.99 -12.89 22.87
C VAL A 18 45.99 -12.34 23.88
N THR A 19 46.24 -11.12 24.36
CA THR A 19 45.46 -10.48 25.44
C THR A 19 44.06 -10.00 25.01
N ASP A 20 43.71 -10.14 23.73
CA ASP A 20 42.45 -9.69 23.12
C ASP A 20 41.91 -10.75 22.12
N LEU A 21 41.83 -12.02 22.54
CA LEU A 21 41.10 -13.07 21.79
C LEU A 21 39.59 -13.04 22.04
N THR A 22 39.18 -12.24 23.02
CA THR A 22 37.81 -11.99 23.42
C THR A 22 37.63 -10.49 23.30
N HIS A 23 37.00 -10.04 22.22
CA HIS A 23 36.89 -8.63 21.83
C HIS A 23 36.44 -7.77 23.02
N ALA A 24 37.40 -7.10 23.66
CA ALA A 24 37.15 -6.28 24.83
C ALA A 24 36.81 -4.86 24.40
N ASP A 25 35.68 -4.70 23.71
CA ASP A 25 35.15 -3.41 23.31
C ASP A 25 34.04 -2.96 24.28
N ALA A 26 34.23 -1.78 24.87
CA ALA A 26 33.40 -1.25 25.95
C ALA A 26 31.99 -0.85 25.50
N ASP A 27 31.76 -0.69 24.20
CA ASP A 27 30.47 -0.32 23.60
C ASP A 27 29.85 -1.45 22.76
N ALA A 28 30.39 -2.66 22.91
CA ALA A 28 29.92 -3.86 22.22
C ALA A 28 28.46 -4.18 22.61
N VAL A 29 27.59 -4.29 21.59
CA VAL A 29 26.21 -4.77 21.79
C VAL A 29 26.09 -6.30 21.69
N HIS A 30 27.14 -6.96 21.19
CA HIS A 30 27.46 -8.41 21.17
C HIS A 30 28.98 -8.56 21.11
N ASP A 31 29.57 -9.71 21.47
CA ASP A 31 31.03 -9.90 21.56
C ASP A 31 31.77 -9.93 20.19
N ASN A 32 31.07 -9.47 19.14
CA ASN A 32 31.53 -9.36 17.76
C ASN A 32 31.79 -10.72 17.10
N VAL A 33 31.07 -11.76 17.54
CA VAL A 33 31.03 -13.08 16.91
C VAL A 33 29.70 -13.24 16.13
N ALA A 34 29.76 -13.91 14.96
CA ALA A 34 28.56 -14.09 14.15
C ALA A 34 27.50 -14.96 14.85
N ASN A 35 26.23 -14.64 14.62
CA ASN A 35 25.06 -15.43 15.06
C ASN A 35 24.82 -15.52 16.57
N GLU A 36 25.47 -14.70 17.39
CA GLU A 36 25.20 -14.62 18.85
C GLU A 36 23.72 -14.33 19.14
N ILE A 37 23.10 -13.40 18.40
CA ILE A 37 21.68 -13.03 18.55
C ILE A 37 20.76 -14.22 18.23
N THR A 38 21.08 -14.94 17.14
CA THR A 38 20.27 -16.05 16.64
C THR A 38 20.38 -17.28 17.55
N ALA A 39 21.45 -17.37 18.35
CA ALA A 39 21.62 -18.43 19.36
C ALA A 39 20.80 -18.20 20.64
N ILE A 40 20.25 -17.00 20.85
CA ILE A 40 19.38 -16.68 21.98
C ILE A 40 18.00 -17.32 21.78
N THR A 41 17.42 -17.86 22.86
CA THR A 41 16.07 -18.42 22.82
C THR A 41 15.04 -17.35 22.44
N LEU A 42 14.27 -17.59 21.38
CA LEU A 42 13.26 -16.66 20.89
C LEU A 42 12.17 -16.39 21.93
N LYS A 43 11.90 -15.12 22.19
CA LYS A 43 10.66 -14.68 22.82
C LYS A 43 9.57 -14.52 21.75
N GLY A 44 8.54 -15.36 21.80
CA GLY A 44 7.51 -15.40 20.76
C GLY A 44 6.66 -14.13 20.66
N THR A 45 6.12 -13.66 21.79
CA THR A 45 5.31 -12.43 21.84
C THR A 45 5.94 -11.44 22.82
N PRO A 46 6.45 -10.31 22.32
CA PRO A 46 6.90 -9.23 23.17
C PRO A 46 5.77 -8.67 24.05
N VAL A 47 6.09 -8.19 25.24
CA VAL A 47 5.20 -7.45 26.14
C VAL A 47 5.71 -6.03 26.32
N ASP A 48 4.84 -5.11 26.73
CA ASP A 48 5.14 -3.67 26.85
C ASP A 48 6.39 -3.34 27.67
N ALA A 49 6.66 -4.14 28.70
CA ALA A 49 7.81 -3.99 29.58
C ALA A 49 9.12 -4.53 28.99
N ASP A 50 9.10 -5.18 27.82
CA ASP A 50 10.32 -5.65 27.17
C ASP A 50 11.19 -4.48 26.77
N GLU A 51 12.50 -4.64 26.87
CA GLU A 51 13.45 -3.57 26.62
C GLU A 51 14.14 -3.73 25.28
N ILE A 52 14.34 -2.61 24.59
CA ILE A 52 15.11 -2.50 23.36
C ILE A 52 16.30 -1.59 23.62
N ILE A 53 17.48 -2.01 23.15
CA ILE A 53 18.69 -1.19 23.21
C ILE A 53 18.60 -0.09 22.15
N ILE A 54 18.91 1.13 22.54
CA ILE A 54 19.02 2.31 21.69
C ILE A 54 20.37 2.98 21.91
N GLU A 55 20.71 3.88 21.00
CA GLU A 55 21.74 4.89 21.20
C GLU A 55 21.06 6.20 21.57
N ASP A 56 21.28 6.67 22.81
CA ASP A 56 20.67 7.90 23.28
C ASP A 56 21.41 9.11 22.71
N SER A 57 20.83 9.71 21.67
CA SER A 57 21.37 10.88 20.98
C SER A 57 21.52 12.11 21.89
N ALA A 58 20.69 12.24 22.92
CA ALA A 58 20.80 13.33 23.91
C ALA A 58 21.97 13.10 24.89
N ALA A 59 22.45 11.87 25.00
CA ALA A 59 23.61 11.48 25.79
C ALA A 59 24.84 11.16 24.93
N GLY A 60 24.93 11.66 23.69
CA GLY A 60 26.08 11.42 22.81
C GLY A 60 26.15 10.00 22.25
N PHE A 61 24.99 9.37 22.00
CA PHE A 61 24.83 8.01 21.48
C PHE A 61 25.31 6.89 22.41
N VAL A 62 25.42 7.19 23.71
CA VAL A 62 25.62 6.18 24.76
C VAL A 62 24.47 5.15 24.72
N LYS A 63 24.82 3.86 24.82
CA LYS A 63 23.83 2.77 24.83
C LYS A 63 22.88 2.92 26.02
N LYS A 64 21.58 2.85 25.77
CA LYS A 64 20.54 2.80 26.81
C LYS A 64 19.47 1.78 26.43
N SER A 65 18.70 1.31 27.41
CA SER A 65 17.49 0.55 27.13
C SER A 65 16.25 1.43 27.23
N VAL A 66 15.24 1.09 26.44
CA VAL A 66 13.90 1.70 26.50
C VAL A 66 12.85 0.60 26.48
N ALA A 67 11.76 0.79 27.23
CA ALA A 67 10.64 -0.13 27.18
C ALA A 67 9.99 -0.11 25.79
N LEU A 68 9.51 -1.25 25.31
CA LEU A 68 8.82 -1.41 24.03
C LEU A 68 7.63 -0.45 23.93
N SER A 69 6.94 -0.23 25.06
CA SER A 69 5.82 0.73 25.17
C SER A 69 6.21 2.19 24.89
N SER A 70 7.50 2.52 25.00
CA SER A 70 8.00 3.88 24.76
C SER A 70 8.47 4.10 23.32
N LEU A 71 8.56 3.02 22.51
CA LEU A 71 8.75 3.19 21.08
C LEU A 71 7.50 3.86 20.49
N PRO A 72 7.67 4.80 19.55
CA PRO A 72 6.53 5.39 18.86
C PRO A 72 5.76 4.28 18.13
N SER A 73 4.61 3.88 18.67
CA SER A 73 3.67 3.06 17.91
C SER A 73 3.14 3.94 16.78
N HIS A 74 3.62 3.69 15.56
CA HIS A 74 2.98 4.22 14.39
C HIS A 74 1.75 3.34 14.20
N THR A 75 0.70 3.59 14.99
CA THR A 75 -0.66 3.38 14.48
C THR A 75 -0.65 4.06 13.13
N PRO A 76 -0.82 3.35 12.01
CA PRO A 76 -0.91 4.03 10.74
C PRO A 76 -2.00 5.08 10.93
N ALA A 77 -1.63 6.36 10.95
CA ALA A 77 -2.58 7.40 10.63
C ALA A 77 -3.14 6.90 9.31
N ALA A 78 -4.43 6.54 9.29
CA ALA A 78 -5.04 5.82 8.18
C ALA A 78 -4.38 6.27 6.89
N HIS A 79 -3.60 5.40 6.26
CA HIS A 79 -2.92 5.77 5.04
C HIS A 79 -4.04 5.87 4.02
N THR A 80 -4.55 7.07 3.78
CA THR A 80 -5.45 7.32 2.67
C THR A 80 -4.67 6.90 1.44
N VAL A 81 -5.00 5.74 0.89
CA VAL A 81 -4.39 5.29 -0.36
C VAL A 81 -4.81 6.32 -1.41
N ALA A 82 -3.87 7.17 -1.80
CA ALA A 82 -4.08 8.16 -2.83
C ALA A 82 -4.40 7.40 -4.13
N SER A 83 -5.69 7.36 -4.49
CA SER A 83 -6.19 7.11 -5.83
C SER A 83 -5.57 5.90 -6.55
N HIS A 84 -6.09 4.70 -6.28
CA HIS A 84 -6.08 3.69 -7.34
C HIS A 84 -6.92 4.25 -8.49
N SER A 85 -6.29 4.62 -9.60
CA SER A 85 -6.99 4.86 -10.86
C SER A 85 -7.43 3.52 -11.46
N ASP A 86 -8.17 2.75 -10.67
CA ASP A 86 -8.73 1.47 -11.06
C ASP A 86 -10.11 1.73 -11.66
N THR A 87 -10.16 1.71 -12.99
CA THR A 87 -11.40 1.85 -13.76
C THR A 87 -12.18 0.54 -13.86
N THR A 88 -11.76 -0.51 -13.14
CA THR A 88 -12.32 -1.87 -13.20
C THR A 88 -12.95 -2.36 -11.90
N GLY A 89 -12.92 -1.57 -10.82
CA GLY A 89 -13.56 -1.90 -9.55
C GLY A 89 -15.07 -2.14 -9.70
N THR A 90 -15.53 -3.37 -9.43
CA THR A 90 -16.95 -3.72 -9.29
C THR A 90 -17.15 -4.48 -7.97
N GLY A 91 -18.27 -4.30 -7.29
CA GLY A 91 -18.61 -5.04 -6.06
C GLY A 91 -18.08 -4.43 -4.75
N ALA A 92 -17.80 -5.27 -3.74
CA ALA A 92 -17.55 -4.89 -2.34
C ALA A 92 -16.38 -3.91 -2.10
N GLU A 93 -15.48 -3.79 -3.09
CA GLU A 93 -14.38 -2.82 -3.09
C GLU A 93 -14.85 -1.37 -3.29
N LEU A 94 -16.08 -1.16 -3.77
CA LEU A 94 -16.72 0.17 -3.85
C LEU A 94 -17.42 0.57 -2.55
N ASN A 95 -17.99 -0.40 -1.82
CA ASN A 95 -18.66 -0.18 -0.53
C ASN A 95 -17.73 0.36 0.57
N THR A 96 -16.42 0.16 0.43
CA THR A 96 -15.41 0.65 1.37
C THR A 96 -15.03 2.12 1.10
N LEU A 97 -15.25 2.63 -0.11
CA LEU A 97 -14.92 4.00 -0.49
C LEU A 97 -16.04 5.01 -0.20
N THR A 98 -17.29 4.56 -0.22
CA THR A 98 -18.46 5.44 0.00
C THR A 98 -19.06 5.31 1.38
N ASP A 99 -18.35 4.73 2.36
CA ASP A 99 -18.84 4.44 3.73
C ASP A 99 -20.20 3.71 3.83
N GLY A 100 -20.69 3.14 2.71
CA GLY A 100 -22.04 2.60 2.59
C GLY A 100 -23.12 3.64 2.34
N SER A 101 -22.78 4.92 2.13
CA SER A 101 -23.68 5.99 1.71
C SER A 101 -23.82 6.10 0.19
N GLU A 102 -24.87 6.81 -0.24
CA GLU A 102 -25.17 7.16 -1.64
C GLU A 102 -24.25 8.28 -2.17
N ALA A 103 -22.95 8.25 -1.85
CA ALA A 103 -21.98 9.21 -2.37
C ALA A 103 -21.72 8.90 -3.86
N THR A 104 -22.24 9.73 -4.76
CA THR A 104 -21.97 9.62 -6.20
C THR A 104 -20.50 10.00 -6.48
N LEU A 105 -19.62 9.01 -6.68
CA LEU A 105 -18.19 9.26 -6.93
C LEU A 105 -17.89 9.73 -8.37
N HIS A 106 -18.76 9.42 -9.32
CA HIS A 106 -18.70 9.96 -10.69
C HIS A 106 -20.08 9.80 -11.34
N SER A 107 -20.62 10.89 -11.87
CA SER A 107 -21.84 10.90 -12.67
C SER A 107 -21.48 11.19 -14.11
N HIS A 108 -21.90 10.33 -15.03
CA HIS A 108 -22.02 10.77 -16.42
C HIS A 108 -23.26 11.66 -16.48
N ALA A 109 -23.12 12.86 -17.04
CA ALA A 109 -24.30 13.63 -17.39
C ALA A 109 -25.18 12.72 -18.25
N ALA A 110 -26.47 12.61 -17.92
CA ALA A 110 -27.41 11.92 -18.79
C ALA A 110 -27.20 12.44 -20.22
N ASP A 111 -27.23 11.55 -21.22
CA ASP A 111 -27.31 12.06 -22.57
C ASP A 111 -28.54 12.97 -22.63
N GLY A 112 -28.40 14.15 -23.25
CA GLY A 112 -29.48 15.14 -23.27
C GLY A 112 -30.68 14.70 -24.11
N GLY A 113 -30.66 13.46 -24.62
CA GLY A 113 -31.66 12.89 -25.49
C GLY A 113 -33.01 12.85 -24.80
N THR A 114 -34.07 13.02 -25.61
CA THR A 114 -35.41 12.70 -25.13
C THR A 114 -35.50 11.18 -24.92
N ASP A 115 -35.86 10.74 -23.71
CA ASP A 115 -36.07 9.33 -23.42
C ASP A 115 -37.05 8.72 -24.45
N LEU A 116 -36.60 7.68 -25.15
CA LEU A 116 -37.44 6.92 -26.06
C LEU A 116 -38.37 6.02 -25.24
N THR A 117 -39.67 6.20 -25.39
CA THR A 117 -40.67 5.55 -24.51
C THR A 117 -41.38 4.36 -25.15
N THR A 118 -41.31 4.23 -26.48
CA THR A 118 -42.01 3.20 -27.26
C THR A 118 -41.05 2.45 -28.19
N LYS A 119 -41.35 1.16 -28.42
CA LYS A 119 -40.60 0.34 -29.38
C LYS A 119 -40.64 0.96 -30.77
N GLY A 120 -39.45 1.16 -31.35
CA GLY A 120 -39.30 1.72 -32.69
C GLY A 120 -39.28 3.25 -32.73
N ASP A 121 -39.24 3.93 -31.59
CA ASP A 121 -38.98 5.37 -31.58
C ASP A 121 -37.55 5.69 -32.00
N LEU A 122 -37.37 6.85 -32.62
CA LEU A 122 -36.07 7.39 -33.02
C LEU A 122 -35.85 8.77 -32.38
N HIS A 123 -34.59 9.14 -32.17
CA HIS A 123 -34.24 10.51 -31.80
C HIS A 123 -34.27 11.41 -33.04
N GLY A 124 -34.93 12.56 -32.92
CA GLY A 124 -34.97 13.64 -33.89
C GLY A 124 -34.45 14.95 -33.29
N TYR A 125 -34.20 15.92 -34.17
CA TYR A 125 -33.67 17.23 -33.79
C TYR A 125 -34.24 18.34 -34.68
N ASP A 126 -34.61 19.47 -34.07
CA ASP A 126 -34.98 20.72 -34.74
C ASP A 126 -34.19 21.93 -34.19
N THR A 127 -34.83 22.75 -33.37
CA THR A 127 -34.22 23.71 -32.45
C THR A 127 -33.91 23.09 -31.08
N GLY A 128 -34.36 21.85 -30.84
CA GLY A 128 -34.05 21.03 -29.68
C GLY A 128 -34.18 19.53 -29.99
N GLN A 129 -33.92 18.69 -28.97
CA GLN A 129 -34.14 17.25 -29.08
C GLN A 129 -35.64 16.94 -29.06
N ALA A 130 -36.09 16.11 -29.99
CA ALA A 130 -37.47 15.67 -30.08
C ALA A 130 -37.53 14.17 -30.39
N ARG A 131 -38.62 13.52 -29.99
CA ARG A 131 -38.88 12.13 -30.31
C ARG A 131 -39.55 12.04 -31.69
N ILE A 132 -39.06 11.14 -32.54
CA ILE A 132 -39.77 10.68 -33.75
C ILE A 132 -40.48 9.37 -33.37
N PRO A 133 -41.81 9.38 -33.16
CA PRO A 133 -42.53 8.16 -32.80
C PRO A 133 -42.53 7.18 -33.97
N ILE A 134 -42.63 5.89 -33.66
CA ILE A 134 -42.85 4.85 -34.68
C ILE A 134 -44.12 5.13 -35.51
N GLY A 135 -44.06 4.86 -36.80
CA GLY A 135 -45.20 4.99 -37.72
C GLY A 135 -46.18 3.82 -37.65
N THR A 136 -47.31 3.96 -38.34
CA THR A 136 -48.24 2.85 -38.56
C THR A 136 -47.69 1.84 -39.57
N ASN A 137 -48.26 0.63 -39.61
CA ASN A 137 -47.92 -0.37 -40.62
C ASN A 137 -47.97 0.22 -42.04
N THR A 138 -47.13 -0.33 -42.91
CA THR A 138 -46.95 0.08 -44.31
C THR A 138 -46.40 1.50 -44.52
N HIS A 139 -46.14 2.26 -43.44
CA HIS A 139 -45.55 3.58 -43.58
C HIS A 139 -44.02 3.53 -43.53
N VAL A 140 -43.37 4.36 -44.34
CA VAL A 140 -41.92 4.54 -44.40
C VAL A 140 -41.55 5.95 -43.98
N LEU A 141 -40.46 6.08 -43.22
CA LEU A 141 -39.92 7.37 -42.82
C LEU A 141 -39.31 8.04 -44.05
N THR A 142 -39.93 9.12 -44.49
CA THR A 142 -39.60 9.85 -45.71
C THR A 142 -39.09 11.24 -45.34
N ALA A 143 -38.03 11.70 -46.03
CA ALA A 143 -37.56 13.07 -45.89
C ALA A 143 -38.62 14.07 -46.38
N ASP A 144 -38.93 15.07 -45.57
CA ASP A 144 -39.83 16.18 -45.90
C ASP A 144 -39.36 17.46 -45.20
N SER A 145 -38.69 18.34 -45.95
CA SER A 145 -38.15 19.60 -45.44
C SER A 145 -39.22 20.62 -45.05
N ALA A 146 -40.49 20.37 -45.34
CA ALA A 146 -41.59 21.21 -44.85
C ALA A 146 -42.01 20.85 -43.40
N GLN A 147 -41.58 19.71 -42.86
CA GLN A 147 -41.85 19.32 -41.47
C GLN A 147 -40.78 19.87 -40.53
N THR A 148 -41.16 20.14 -39.28
CA THR A 148 -40.25 20.67 -38.25
C THR A 148 -39.02 19.80 -38.02
N LEU A 149 -39.17 18.47 -38.03
CA LEU A 149 -38.06 17.51 -37.86
C LEU A 149 -37.44 17.06 -39.20
N GLY A 150 -37.87 17.63 -40.33
CA GLY A 150 -37.40 17.25 -41.67
C GLY A 150 -37.81 15.85 -42.14
N LEU A 151 -38.65 15.14 -41.37
CA LEU A 151 -39.04 13.76 -41.58
C LEU A 151 -40.56 13.60 -41.38
N LYS A 152 -41.19 12.73 -42.18
CA LYS A 152 -42.59 12.30 -42.01
C LYS A 152 -42.77 10.82 -42.27
N TRP A 153 -43.79 10.22 -41.66
CA TRP A 153 -44.28 8.91 -42.08
C TRP A 153 -45.19 9.07 -43.31
N ALA A 154 -44.93 8.30 -44.36
CA ALA A 154 -45.74 8.24 -45.57
C ALA A 154 -46.11 6.80 -45.91
N ALA A 155 -47.34 6.56 -46.37
CA ALA A 155 -47.85 5.25 -46.78
C ALA A 155 -47.34 4.82 -48.15
#